data_AF-A0A7S1H6A6-F1
#
_entry.id   AF-A0A7S1H6A6-F1
#
_cell.length_a   1.000
_cell.length_b   1.000
_cell.length_c   1.000
_cell.angle_alpha   90.00
_cell.angle_beta   90.00
_cell.angle_gamma   90.00
#
_symmetry.space_group_name_H-M   'P 1'
#
loop_
_entity.id
_entity.type
_entity.pdbx_description
1 polymer ?
#
loop_
_entity_poly.entity_id
_entity_poly.type
_entity_poly.pdbx_seq_one_letter_code
_entity_poly.pdbx_strand_id
1 'polypeptide(L)'
;GKYVEGVMLVLNRKPYQIGDRISLQDVPSDAKTSGSPTWFVEDVDLFTTTVRFAGTNEVATVANSALVACRIINANRSPNAIIRIILRFGVSVTKEKIDEFYINLQQYVKEKPREFLHLIELSPIAIEIQQG
;
A
#
# COMPACT_ATOMS: atom_id res chain seq x y z
N GLY A 1 -4.56 16.83 -24.30
CA GLY A 1 -4.84 15.58 -25.05
C GLY A 1 -4.14 14.45 -24.34
N LYS A 2 -4.85 13.37 -24.00
CA LYS A 2 -4.42 12.37 -23.00
C LYS A 2 -3.02 11.76 -23.26
N TYR A 3 -2.59 11.69 -24.52
CA TYR A 3 -1.24 11.27 -24.89
C TYR A 3 -0.15 12.19 -24.31
N VAL A 4 -0.22 13.50 -24.62
CA VAL A 4 0.77 14.49 -24.15
C VAL A 4 0.76 14.57 -22.63
N GLU A 5 -0.40 14.47 -22.00
CA GLU A 5 -0.53 14.43 -20.55
C GLU A 5 0.15 13.19 -19.94
N GLY A 6 0.01 12.02 -20.57
CA GLY A 6 0.70 10.79 -20.15
C GLY A 6 2.20 10.90 -20.25
N VAL A 7 2.72 11.43 -21.36
CA VAL A 7 4.15 11.71 -21.55
C VAL A 7 4.67 12.67 -20.49
N MET A 8 3.97 13.78 -20.25
CA MET A 8 4.36 14.78 -19.25
C MET A 8 4.27 14.23 -17.82
N LEU A 9 3.29 13.37 -17.54
CA LEU A 9 3.19 12.70 -16.24
C LEU A 9 4.40 11.79 -16.00
N VAL A 10 4.70 10.90 -16.95
CA VAL A 10 5.71 9.85 -16.73
C VAL A 10 7.13 10.39 -16.90
N LEU A 11 7.41 11.14 -17.97
CA LEU A 11 8.78 11.57 -18.29
C LEU A 11 9.19 12.88 -17.63
N ASN A 12 8.25 13.80 -17.34
CA ASN A 12 8.57 15.07 -16.69
C ASN A 12 8.30 15.02 -15.17
N ARG A 13 7.07 14.66 -14.75
CA ARG A 13 6.74 14.59 -13.30
C ARG A 13 7.37 13.38 -12.61
N LYS A 14 7.71 12.32 -13.34
CA LYS A 14 8.44 11.13 -12.85
C LYS A 14 7.93 10.61 -11.49
N PRO A 15 6.64 10.24 -11.37
CA PRO A 15 6.06 9.74 -10.12
C PRO A 15 6.71 8.41 -9.65
N TYR A 16 7.37 7.70 -10.56
CA TYR A 16 8.17 6.50 -10.31
C TYR A 16 9.36 6.42 -11.26
N GLN A 17 10.26 5.48 -10.99
CA GLN A 17 11.37 5.06 -11.84
C GLN A 17 11.39 3.55 -12.01
N ILE A 18 12.18 3.07 -12.98
CA ILE A 18 12.49 1.65 -13.13
C ILE A 18 13.01 1.11 -11.79
N GLY A 19 12.48 -0.03 -11.37
CA GLY A 19 12.76 -0.67 -10.08
C GLY A 19 11.82 -0.26 -8.94
N ASP A 20 11.05 0.82 -9.08
CA ASP A 20 10.09 1.22 -8.04
C ASP A 20 8.93 0.22 -7.95
N ARG A 21 8.48 -0.02 -6.71
CA ARG A 21 7.24 -0.74 -6.43
C ARG A 21 6.09 0.26 -6.30
N ILE A 22 5.11 0.17 -7.18
CA ILE A 22 3.98 1.09 -7.27
C ILE A 22 2.64 0.38 -7.12
N SER A 23 1.60 1.12 -6.74
CA SER A 23 0.21 0.69 -6.86
C SER A 23 -0.56 1.71 -7.69
N LEU A 24 -1.41 1.22 -8.58
CA LEU A 24 -2.25 2.02 -9.46
C LEU A 24 -3.69 1.87 -8.98
N GLN A 25 -4.36 2.99 -8.70
CA GLN A 25 -5.74 3.01 -8.22
C GLN A 25 -6.56 4.05 -8.98
N ASP A 26 -7.86 3.81 -9.10
CA ASP A 26 -8.77 4.80 -9.67
C ASP A 26 -8.95 5.98 -8.72
N VAL A 27 -8.84 7.19 -9.26
CA VAL A 27 -8.94 8.45 -8.49
C VAL A 27 -10.29 8.67 -7.77
N PRO A 28 -11.48 8.32 -8.32
CA PRO A 28 -12.76 8.65 -7.68
C PRO A 28 -13.06 7.84 -6.40
N SER A 29 -12.29 6.79 -6.11
CA SER A 29 -12.41 6.05 -4.86
C SER A 29 -11.29 6.41 -3.88
N ASP A 30 -11.59 6.38 -2.59
CA ASP A 30 -10.55 6.43 -1.56
C ASP A 30 -9.56 5.27 -1.72
N ALA A 31 -8.33 5.49 -1.27
CA ALA A 31 -7.31 4.47 -1.40
C ALA A 31 -7.69 3.26 -0.54
N LYS A 32 -7.66 2.06 -1.13
CA LYS A 32 -7.99 0.84 -0.37
C LYS A 32 -7.01 0.65 0.78
N THR A 33 -7.53 0.59 2.00
CA THR A 33 -6.75 0.41 3.24
C THR A 33 -6.33 -1.04 3.49
N SER A 34 -6.95 -2.01 2.80
CA SER A 34 -6.66 -3.45 2.93
C SER A 34 -5.45 -3.93 2.13
N GLY A 35 -4.59 -3.01 1.69
CA GLY A 35 -3.55 -3.29 0.71
C GLY A 35 -4.09 -3.25 -0.72
N SER A 36 -3.27 -2.76 -1.64
CA SER A 36 -3.61 -2.70 -3.06
C SER A 36 -2.64 -3.56 -3.87
N PRO A 37 -3.08 -4.14 -4.99
CA PRO A 37 -2.19 -4.78 -5.95
C PRO A 37 -1.00 -3.86 -6.24
N THR A 38 0.21 -4.42 -6.15
CA THR A 38 1.45 -3.68 -6.39
C THR A 38 2.19 -4.27 -7.58
N TRP A 39 2.92 -3.39 -8.25
CA TRP A 39 3.60 -3.63 -9.50
C TRP A 39 5.04 -3.15 -9.38
N PHE A 40 5.99 -3.89 -9.93
CA PHE A 40 7.36 -3.41 -10.12
C PHE A 40 7.49 -2.77 -11.49
N VAL A 41 8.01 -1.55 -11.56
CA VAL A 41 8.26 -0.89 -12.84
C VAL A 41 9.50 -1.53 -13.48
N GLU A 42 9.34 -2.15 -14.64
CA GLU A 42 10.43 -2.80 -15.37
C GLU A 42 11.05 -1.90 -16.42
N ASP A 43 10.22 -1.18 -17.16
CA ASP A 43 10.66 -0.32 -18.26
C ASP A 43 9.69 0.84 -18.46
N VAL A 44 10.21 1.95 -18.98
CA VAL A 44 9.47 3.17 -19.25
C VAL A 44 9.91 3.74 -20.59
N ASP A 45 8.99 3.78 -21.54
CA ASP A 45 9.17 4.43 -22.83
C ASP A 45 8.26 5.66 -22.98
N LEU A 46 8.28 6.30 -24.16
CA LEU A 46 7.48 7.50 -24.42
C LEU A 46 5.97 7.23 -24.35
N PHE A 47 5.53 6.05 -24.80
CA PHE A 47 4.14 5.66 -25.00
C PHE A 47 3.60 4.76 -23.89
N THR A 48 4.45 3.91 -23.31
CA THR A 48 4.07 2.83 -22.41
C THR A 48 5.01 2.70 -21.22
N THR A 49 4.49 2.05 -20.19
CA THR A 49 5.24 1.60 -19.02
C THR A 49 5.01 0.10 -18.87
N THR A 50 6.09 -0.66 -18.79
CA THR A 50 6.05 -2.10 -18.55
C THR A 50 6.19 -2.35 -17.05
N VAL A 51 5.30 -3.17 -16.53
CA VAL A 51 5.18 -3.48 -15.10
C VAL A 51 5.07 -4.98 -14.86
N ARG A 52 5.63 -5.45 -13.75
CA ARG A 52 5.48 -6.82 -13.23
C ARG A 52 4.52 -6.85 -12.06
N PHE A 53 3.53 -7.70 -12.08
CA PHE A 53 2.66 -7.88 -10.93
C PHE A 53 3.43 -8.56 -9.79
N ALA A 54 3.49 -7.93 -8.61
CA ALA A 54 4.31 -8.40 -7.50
C ALA A 54 3.82 -9.73 -6.88
N GLY A 55 2.55 -10.08 -7.09
CA GLY A 55 1.95 -11.31 -6.54
C GLY A 55 2.19 -12.55 -7.39
N THR A 56 2.08 -12.44 -8.71
CA THR A 56 2.10 -13.59 -9.65
C THR A 56 3.27 -13.57 -10.62
N ASN A 57 4.08 -12.49 -10.63
CA ASN A 57 5.12 -12.22 -11.62
C ASN A 57 4.62 -12.06 -13.08
N GLU A 58 3.33 -11.82 -13.29
CA GLU A 58 2.80 -11.50 -14.62
C GLU A 58 3.32 -10.15 -15.13
N VAL A 59 3.71 -10.07 -16.39
CA VAL A 59 4.17 -8.82 -17.02
C VAL A 59 3.03 -8.19 -17.80
N ALA A 60 2.81 -6.90 -17.60
CA ALA A 60 1.81 -6.11 -18.31
C ALA A 60 2.44 -4.82 -18.85
N THR A 61 1.95 -4.39 -20.00
CA THR A 61 2.33 -3.11 -20.61
C THR A 61 1.13 -2.19 -20.61
N VAL A 62 1.28 -1.00 -20.05
CA VAL A 62 0.20 -0.03 -19.88
C VAL A 62 0.54 1.24 -20.65
N ALA A 63 -0.42 1.78 -21.40
CA ALA A 63 -0.24 3.07 -22.06
C ALA A 63 -0.09 4.20 -21.03
N ASN A 64 0.89 5.09 -21.20
CA ASN A 64 1.14 6.22 -20.31
C ASN A 64 -0.08 7.16 -20.22
N SER A 65 -0.87 7.24 -21.29
CA SER A 65 -2.13 8.00 -21.32
C SER A 65 -3.22 7.43 -20.41
N ALA A 66 -3.22 6.12 -20.16
CA ALA A 66 -4.15 5.47 -19.24
C ALA A 66 -3.84 5.81 -17.79
N LEU A 67 -2.56 6.03 -17.46
CA LEU A 67 -2.10 6.34 -16.11
C LEU A 67 -2.48 7.76 -15.66
N VAL A 68 -2.86 8.64 -16.59
CA VAL A 68 -3.26 10.03 -16.28
C VAL A 68 -4.46 10.08 -15.33
N ALA A 69 -5.37 9.11 -15.43
CA ALA A 69 -6.56 9.01 -14.60
C ALA A 69 -6.33 8.19 -13.31
N CYS A 70 -5.12 7.67 -13.10
CA CYS A 70 -4.80 6.83 -11.96
C CYS A 70 -4.12 7.64 -10.85
N ARG A 71 -4.45 7.30 -9.61
CA ARG A 71 -3.63 7.60 -8.44
C ARG A 71 -2.46 6.62 -8.42
N ILE A 72 -1.24 7.16 -8.52
CA ILE A 72 -0.01 6.39 -8.51
C ILE A 72 0.59 6.49 -7.11
N ILE A 73 0.62 5.38 -6.37
CA ILE A 73 1.20 5.30 -5.03
C ILE A 73 2.55 4.61 -5.15
N ASN A 74 3.63 5.33 -4.86
CA ASN A 74 4.99 4.80 -4.91
C ASN A 74 5.42 4.33 -3.52
N ALA A 75 5.43 3.01 -3.31
CA ALA A 75 5.79 2.42 -2.03
C ALA A 75 7.29 2.60 -1.72
N ASN A 76 8.15 2.65 -2.76
CA ASN A 76 9.59 2.84 -2.58
C ASN A 76 9.93 4.25 -2.09
N ARG A 77 9.11 5.24 -2.44
CA ARG A 77 9.27 6.66 -2.06
C ARG A 77 8.38 7.10 -0.90
N SER A 78 7.76 6.17 -0.18
CA SER A 78 6.91 6.44 0.97
C SER A 78 7.66 6.09 2.28
N PRO A 79 8.61 6.93 2.74
CA PRO A 79 9.28 6.69 4.01
C PRO A 79 8.25 6.68 5.13
N ASN A 80 8.39 5.74 6.07
CA ASN A 80 7.45 5.52 7.19
C ASN A 80 6.06 5.01 6.75
N ALA A 81 5.99 4.18 5.69
CA ALA A 81 4.75 3.51 5.31
C ALA A 81 4.11 2.79 6.51
N ILE A 82 2.82 3.06 6.77
CA ILE A 82 2.08 2.51 7.89
C ILE A 82 1.46 1.17 7.48
N ILE A 83 1.75 0.12 8.25
CA ILE A 83 1.03 -1.15 8.16
C ILE A 83 -0.10 -1.13 9.19
N ARG A 84 -1.34 -1.32 8.74
CA ARG A 84 -2.51 -1.46 9.63
C ARG A 84 -2.98 -2.91 9.64
N ILE A 85 -2.95 -3.54 10.82
CA ILE A 85 -3.43 -4.90 11.03
C ILE A 85 -4.68 -4.83 11.90
N ILE A 86 -5.79 -5.40 11.43
CA ILE A 86 -7.03 -5.50 12.20
C ILE A 86 -7.06 -6.88 12.86
N LEU A 87 -6.96 -6.91 14.19
CA LEU A 87 -7.07 -8.12 14.98
C LEU A 87 -8.50 -8.25 15.52
N ARG A 88 -9.15 -9.38 15.24
CA ARG A 88 -10.50 -9.69 15.71
C ARG A 88 -10.41 -10.62 16.92
N PHE A 89 -11.14 -10.30 17.97
CA PHE A 89 -11.24 -11.14 19.18
C PHE A 89 -12.64 -11.76 19.24
N GLY A 90 -12.73 -12.98 19.79
CA GLY A 90 -14.02 -13.61 20.03
C GLY A 90 -14.83 -12.84 21.08
N VAL A 91 -16.17 -12.89 20.98
CA VAL A 91 -17.08 -12.21 21.92
C VAL A 91 -16.92 -12.63 23.39
N SER A 92 -16.32 -13.79 23.63
CA SER A 92 -16.03 -14.32 24.98
C SER A 92 -14.75 -13.76 25.60
N VAL A 93 -13.96 -12.99 24.84
CA VAL A 93 -12.71 -12.41 25.34
C VAL A 93 -13.04 -11.16 26.15
N THR A 94 -12.64 -11.15 27.42
CA THR A 94 -12.85 -9.99 28.29
C THR A 94 -11.90 -8.85 27.92
N LYS A 95 -12.29 -7.62 28.26
CA LYS A 95 -11.48 -6.44 27.97
C LYS A 95 -10.09 -6.52 28.61
N GLU A 96 -9.99 -7.06 29.82
CA GLU A 96 -8.74 -7.17 30.57
C GLU A 96 -7.71 -8.02 29.82
N LYS A 97 -8.14 -9.08 29.13
CA LYS A 97 -7.25 -9.91 28.29
C LYS A 97 -6.80 -9.18 27.04
N ILE A 98 -7.63 -8.31 26.47
CA ILE A 98 -7.28 -7.47 25.32
C ILE A 98 -6.24 -6.43 25.73
N ASP A 99 -6.42 -5.81 26.90
CA ASP A 99 -5.48 -4.82 27.45
C ASP A 99 -4.13 -5.48 27.77
N GLU A 100 -4.13 -6.68 28.37
CA GLU A 100 -2.91 -7.47 28.61
C GLU A 100 -2.21 -7.84 27.30
N PHE A 101 -2.96 -8.31 26.30
CA PHE A 101 -2.42 -8.59 24.97
C PHE A 101 -1.79 -7.34 24.34
N TYR A 102 -2.45 -6.19 24.45
CA TYR A 102 -1.96 -4.93 23.90
C TYR A 102 -0.62 -4.51 24.52
N ILE A 103 -0.49 -4.59 25.85
CA ILE A 103 0.75 -4.28 26.56
C ILE A 103 1.88 -5.23 26.12
N ASN A 104 1.60 -6.53 26.08
CA ASN A 104 2.57 -7.54 25.67
C ASN A 104 3.01 -7.37 24.21
N LEU A 105 2.08 -7.03 23.31
CA LEU A 105 2.39 -6.76 21.90
C LEU A 105 3.28 -5.52 21.76
N GLN A 106 2.98 -4.44 22.48
CA GLN A 106 3.83 -3.25 22.49
C GLN A 106 5.25 -3.56 22.96
N GLN A 107 5.39 -4.35 24.03
CA GLN A 107 6.70 -4.77 24.53
C GLN A 107 7.44 -5.65 23.52
N TYR A 108 6.77 -6.65 22.96
CA TYR A 108 7.33 -7.53 21.93
C TYR A 108 7.88 -6.75 20.73
N VAL A 109 7.14 -5.75 20.24
CA VAL A 109 7.57 -4.91 19.13
C VAL A 109 8.79 -4.07 19.50
N LYS A 110 8.83 -3.48 20.70
CA LYS A 110 9.99 -2.71 21.20
C LYS A 110 11.24 -3.57 21.33
N GLU A 111 11.10 -4.84 21.71
CA GLU A 111 12.21 -5.79 21.84
C GLU A 111 12.77 -6.26 20.49
N LYS A 112 12.01 -6.08 19.40
CA LYS A 112 12.38 -6.51 18.03
C LYS A 112 12.41 -5.38 17.02
N PRO A 113 13.24 -4.34 17.23
CA PRO A 113 13.24 -3.14 16.39
C PRO A 113 13.69 -3.39 14.95
N ARG A 114 14.45 -4.46 14.67
CA ARG A 114 14.85 -4.80 13.29
C ARG A 114 13.73 -5.46 12.48
N GLU A 115 12.82 -6.16 13.14
CA GLU A 115 11.64 -6.77 12.51
C GLU A 115 10.53 -5.73 12.34
N PHE A 116 10.41 -4.82 13.31
CA PHE A 116 9.40 -3.76 13.35
C PHE A 116 10.08 -2.40 13.34
N LEU A 117 10.74 -2.06 12.23
CA LEU A 117 11.61 -0.87 12.08
C LEU A 117 10.94 0.44 12.49
N HIS A 118 9.62 0.58 12.30
CA HIS A 118 8.88 1.80 12.63
C HIS A 118 7.42 1.50 13.02
N LEU A 119 7.19 0.91 14.20
CA LEU A 119 5.82 0.90 14.75
C LEU A 119 5.44 2.33 15.16
N ILE A 120 4.55 2.93 14.38
CA ILE A 120 4.08 4.30 14.62
C ILE A 120 3.00 4.32 15.70
N GLU A 121 2.05 3.38 15.64
CA GLU A 121 0.93 3.32 16.59
C GLU A 121 0.29 1.92 16.61
N LEU A 122 -0.15 1.47 17.78
CA LEU A 122 -1.17 0.43 17.93
C LEU A 122 -2.39 1.12 18.52
N SER A 123 -3.55 1.01 17.87
CA SER A 123 -4.76 1.71 18.31
C SER A 123 -5.99 0.81 18.14
N PRO A 124 -6.88 0.70 19.14
CA PRO A 124 -8.16 0.03 18.97
C PRO A 124 -9.07 0.90 18.09
N ILE A 125 -9.32 0.45 16.85
CA ILE A 125 -10.02 1.27 15.85
C ILE A 125 -11.55 1.16 15.98
N ALA A 126 -12.09 -0.06 16.17
CA ALA A 126 -13.52 -0.28 16.27
C ALA A 126 -13.86 -1.65 16.87
N ILE A 127 -14.97 -1.74 17.61
CA ILE A 127 -15.63 -3.01 17.93
C ILE A 127 -16.67 -3.23 16.81
N GLU A 128 -16.29 -3.96 15.76
CA GLU A 128 -17.23 -4.36 14.72
C GLU A 128 -17.91 -5.67 15.14
N ILE A 129 -19.17 -5.58 15.55
CA ILE A 129 -20.03 -6.75 15.72
C ILE A 129 -20.46 -7.19 14.32
N GLN A 130 -19.87 -8.26 13.80
CA GLN A 130 -20.34 -8.88 12.56
C GLN A 130 -21.69 -9.54 12.87
N GLN A 131 -22.79 -8.85 12.56
CA GLN A 131 -24.13 -9.46 12.57
C GLN A 131 -24.16 -10.46 11.41
N GLY A 132 -24.35 -11.74 11.75
CA GLY A 132 -24.56 -12.82 10.79
C GLY A 132 -25.92 -12.74 10.12
#